data_AF-A0A1M3NBZ9-F1
#
_entry.id   AF-A0A1M3NBZ9-F1
#
_cell.length_a   1.000
_cell.length_b   1.000
_cell.length_c   1.000
_cell.angle_alpha   90.00
_cell.angle_beta   90.00
_cell.angle_gamma   90.00
#
_symmetry.space_group_name_H-M   'P 1'
#
loop_
_entity.id
_entity.type
_entity.pdbx_description
1 polymer ?
#
loop_
_entity_poly.entity_id
_entity_poly.type
_entity_poly.pdbx_seq_one_letter_code
_entity_poly.pdbx_strand_id
1 'polypeptide(L)'
;MRRTVGVLVGAGVAIALGVRIYQADKPAPRADAPTASSAEADPGGQHERSSPDAPLAQPTTRPHTPRERSNGALSPRAVVNAGKEASSDTLVAVRRAIAEKTDATTQTLMRALDSDDSVAKLEAIDELARRRHVAAIQPLLKVDPADDPFVGPTALLALGRLAHEAGGGPGEAAVARLSKLLEAEKARQGSDSPGNILLIFEALGHTKIPSGARVLERELVAPEHGTAAKVAIVDALEACGQRSSAGDLAAYRETFQISAADAFERELEKDLAAALDRALAALSQ
;
A
#
# COMPACT_ATOMS: atom_id res chain seq x y z
N MET A 1 -17.46 18.62 -47.79
CA MET A 1 -16.94 17.33 -47.30
C MET A 1 -16.28 17.56 -45.96
N ARG A 2 -16.93 17.15 -44.86
CA ARG A 2 -16.42 17.30 -43.48
C ARG A 2 -15.42 16.17 -43.20
N ARG A 3 -14.21 16.52 -42.74
CA ARG A 3 -13.26 15.58 -42.14
C ARG A 3 -13.40 15.66 -40.63
N THR A 4 -13.87 14.58 -40.03
CA THR A 4 -13.88 14.36 -38.59
C THR A 4 -12.61 13.58 -38.25
N VAL A 5 -11.66 14.19 -37.55
CA VAL A 5 -10.55 13.48 -36.92
C VAL A 5 -10.89 13.40 -35.44
N GLY A 6 -11.33 12.22 -34.99
CA GLY A 6 -11.49 11.92 -33.58
C GLY A 6 -10.12 11.57 -33.00
N VAL A 7 -9.62 12.40 -32.09
CA VAL A 7 -8.48 12.07 -31.24
C VAL A 7 -9.03 11.46 -29.97
N LEU A 8 -8.76 10.17 -29.78
CA LEU A 8 -9.05 9.40 -28.59
C LEU A 8 -7.87 9.58 -27.61
N VAL A 9 -8.07 10.33 -26.54
CA VAL A 9 -7.15 10.47 -25.38
C VAL A 9 -8.03 10.33 -24.13
N GLY A 10 -7.70 9.57 -23.10
CA GLY A 10 -6.49 8.82 -22.82
C GLY A 10 -6.77 7.66 -21.88
N ALA A 11 -5.92 6.63 -22.00
CA ALA A 11 -5.84 5.52 -21.07
C ALA A 11 -5.21 6.00 -19.76
N GLY A 12 -5.80 5.59 -18.64
CA GLY A 12 -5.25 5.80 -17.31
C GLY A 12 -3.88 5.16 -17.17
N VAL A 13 -2.89 5.96 -16.84
CA VAL A 13 -1.56 5.51 -16.44
C VAL A 13 -1.68 5.08 -14.99
N ALA A 14 -1.71 3.77 -14.74
CA ALA A 14 -1.41 3.23 -13.43
C ALA A 14 0.08 3.44 -13.17
N ILE A 15 0.42 4.41 -12.32
CA ILE A 15 1.79 4.59 -11.85
C ILE A 15 2.05 3.47 -10.82
N ALA A 16 2.72 2.41 -11.26
CA ALA A 16 3.34 1.46 -10.36
C ALA A 16 4.53 2.14 -9.67
N LEU A 17 4.30 2.75 -8.51
CA LEU A 17 5.38 3.24 -7.66
C LEU A 17 6.10 2.03 -7.05
N GLY A 18 7.16 1.58 -7.71
CA GLY A 18 8.06 0.57 -7.16
C GLY A 18 8.84 1.15 -5.99
N VAL A 19 8.35 0.95 -4.76
CA VAL A 19 9.11 1.23 -3.54
C VAL A 19 10.25 0.22 -3.45
N ARG A 20 11.42 0.62 -3.93
CA ARG A 20 12.67 -0.13 -3.75
C ARG A 20 13.19 0.18 -2.36
N ILE A 21 12.97 -0.73 -1.41
CA ILE A 21 13.47 -0.64 -0.04
C ILE A 21 14.99 -0.63 -0.09
N TYR A 22 15.60 0.52 0.18
CA TYR A 22 17.04 0.66 0.31
C TYR A 22 17.43 0.13 1.70
N GLN A 23 18.02 -1.07 1.76
CA GLN A 23 18.74 -1.50 2.95
C GLN A 23 20.00 -0.63 3.07
N ALA A 24 20.04 0.22 4.08
CA ALA A 24 21.27 0.90 4.47
C ALA A 24 22.21 -0.14 5.13
N ASP A 25 23.25 -0.55 4.40
CA ASP A 25 24.38 -1.26 4.97
C ASP A 25 25.00 -0.39 6.07
N LYS A 26 24.92 -0.84 7.33
CA LYS A 26 25.71 -0.25 8.41
C LYS A 26 27.18 -0.54 8.15
N PRO A 27 28.09 0.45 8.13
CA PRO A 27 29.51 0.15 8.11
C PRO A 27 29.91 -0.49 9.45
N ALA A 28 30.61 -1.62 9.37
CA ALA A 28 31.17 -2.32 10.52
C ALA A 28 32.13 -1.42 11.32
N PRO A 29 32.20 -1.56 12.66
CA PRO A 29 33.17 -0.82 13.46
C PRO A 29 34.59 -1.24 13.11
N ARG A 30 35.48 -0.25 12.89
CA ARG A 30 36.91 -0.46 12.67
C ARG A 30 37.53 -1.10 13.92
N ALA A 31 38.30 -2.15 13.69
CA ALA A 31 39.17 -2.75 14.69
C ALA A 31 40.38 -1.83 14.90
N ASP A 32 40.45 -1.18 16.05
CA ASP A 32 41.68 -0.54 16.51
C ASP A 32 42.62 -1.59 17.09
N ALA A 33 43.86 -1.59 16.59
CA ALA A 33 44.94 -2.44 17.04
C ALA A 33 45.44 -2.01 18.44
N PRO A 34 45.80 -2.94 19.35
CA PRO A 34 46.53 -2.58 20.55
C PRO A 34 48.04 -2.71 20.34
N THR A 35 48.76 -1.62 20.58
CA THR A 35 50.20 -1.61 20.86
C THR A 35 50.47 -2.06 22.30
N ALA A 36 51.53 -2.84 22.47
CA ALA A 36 51.97 -3.46 23.71
C ALA A 36 52.57 -2.46 24.74
N SER A 37 52.47 -2.75 26.04
CA SER A 37 53.63 -3.02 26.92
C SER A 37 53.27 -3.11 28.42
N SER A 38 53.45 -4.33 28.96
CA SER A 38 54.20 -4.75 30.17
C SER A 38 53.91 -4.27 31.61
N ALA A 39 53.95 -5.30 32.49
CA ALA A 39 54.34 -5.35 33.92
C ALA A 39 53.30 -4.84 34.95
N GLU A 40 53.03 -5.49 36.10
CA GLU A 40 53.70 -6.55 36.87
C GLU A 40 52.77 -7.00 38.04
N ALA A 41 53.06 -8.18 38.60
CA ALA A 41 52.80 -8.65 39.97
C ALA A 41 51.42 -9.26 40.39
N ASP A 42 51.42 -10.60 40.45
CA ASP A 42 50.77 -11.51 41.44
C ASP A 42 51.39 -11.27 42.86
N PRO A 43 50.86 -11.71 44.04
CA PRO A 43 50.09 -12.94 44.23
C PRO A 43 49.02 -13.06 45.34
N GLY A 44 48.23 -14.14 45.25
CA GLY A 44 47.87 -14.95 46.42
C GLY A 44 46.37 -15.25 46.61
N GLY A 45 46.02 -16.53 46.70
CA GLY A 45 44.74 -16.96 47.27
C GLY A 45 44.22 -18.32 46.81
N GLN A 46 44.77 -19.38 47.37
CA GLN A 46 44.33 -20.78 47.25
C GLN A 46 42.90 -20.98 47.79
N HIS A 47 42.14 -21.93 47.22
CA HIS A 47 41.51 -23.02 48.00
C HIS A 47 40.98 -24.15 47.10
N GLU A 48 41.39 -25.37 47.47
CA GLU A 48 41.10 -26.68 46.90
C GLU A 48 39.72 -27.27 47.29
N ARG A 49 39.44 -28.45 46.71
CA ARG A 49 38.59 -29.58 47.15
C ARG A 49 37.12 -29.53 46.67
N SER A 50 36.49 -30.58 46.12
CA SER A 50 36.80 -32.01 45.93
C SER A 50 35.79 -32.65 44.95
N SER A 51 36.24 -33.62 44.12
CA SER A 51 35.44 -34.74 43.56
C SER A 51 35.38 -35.90 44.60
N PRO A 52 34.73 -37.08 44.42
CA PRO A 52 34.17 -37.71 43.20
C PRO A 52 32.83 -38.48 43.41
N ASP A 53 32.23 -39.00 42.32
CA ASP A 53 31.93 -40.44 42.16
C ASP A 53 31.23 -40.73 40.82
N ALA A 54 31.80 -41.67 40.08
CA ALA A 54 31.21 -42.41 38.95
C ALA A 54 31.21 -43.90 39.35
N PRO A 55 30.42 -44.83 38.74
CA PRO A 55 30.84 -45.38 37.45
C PRO A 55 29.76 -45.98 36.49
N LEU A 56 30.13 -45.99 35.20
CA LEU A 56 29.96 -47.03 34.16
C LEU A 56 28.56 -47.50 33.67
N ALA A 57 28.28 -47.25 32.38
CA ALA A 57 28.19 -48.28 31.32
C ALA A 57 27.87 -47.67 29.92
N GLN A 58 28.69 -47.99 28.91
CA GLN A 58 28.34 -47.89 27.48
C GLN A 58 27.85 -49.26 26.99
N PRO A 59 27.06 -49.34 25.89
CA PRO A 59 27.68 -49.70 24.61
C PRO A 59 27.14 -48.97 23.36
N THR A 60 28.09 -48.45 22.59
CA THR A 60 28.21 -48.38 21.12
C THR A 60 26.99 -48.66 20.22
N THR A 61 26.60 -47.70 19.37
CA THR A 61 26.32 -47.91 17.92
C THR A 61 26.41 -46.59 17.13
N ARG A 62 26.66 -46.73 15.81
CA ARG A 62 27.21 -45.79 14.81
C ARG A 62 26.52 -44.40 14.65
N PRO A 63 27.24 -43.38 14.14
CA PRO A 63 26.63 -42.12 13.71
C PRO A 63 25.85 -42.28 12.40
N HIS A 64 24.58 -41.90 12.43
CA HIS A 64 23.74 -41.70 11.25
C HIS A 64 24.11 -40.38 10.57
N THR A 65 24.52 -40.43 9.31
CA THR A 65 24.58 -39.27 8.43
C THR A 65 23.17 -38.87 7.98
N PRO A 66 22.80 -37.57 7.99
CA PRO A 66 21.55 -37.11 7.39
C PRO A 66 21.60 -37.28 5.87
N ARG A 67 20.64 -38.04 5.34
CA ARG A 67 20.41 -38.26 3.92
C ARG A 67 19.95 -36.93 3.30
N GLU A 68 20.74 -36.40 2.37
CA GLU A 68 20.36 -35.26 1.52
C GLU A 68 18.97 -35.51 0.90
N ARG A 69 18.03 -34.61 1.16
CA ARG A 69 16.76 -34.58 0.41
C ARG A 69 17.13 -34.14 -1.01
N SER A 70 17.01 -35.03 -1.97
CA SER A 70 17.17 -34.65 -3.36
C SER A 70 16.14 -33.58 -3.70
N ASN A 71 16.63 -32.43 -4.13
CA ASN A 71 15.86 -31.41 -4.83
C ASN A 71 15.39 -32.02 -6.16
N GLY A 72 14.26 -32.70 -6.14
CA GLY A 72 13.51 -33.01 -7.34
C GLY A 72 12.88 -31.73 -7.86
N ALA A 73 13.58 -31.04 -8.76
CA ALA A 73 13.02 -29.93 -9.51
C ALA A 73 11.72 -30.39 -10.19
N LEU A 74 10.58 -29.85 -9.75
CA LEU A 74 9.30 -30.09 -10.39
C LEU A 74 9.40 -29.68 -11.86
N SER A 75 9.08 -30.60 -12.77
CA SER A 75 9.13 -30.31 -14.20
C SER A 75 8.25 -29.09 -14.52
N PRO A 76 8.61 -28.24 -15.51
CA PRO A 76 7.79 -27.08 -15.90
C PRO A 76 6.33 -27.46 -16.21
N ARG A 77 6.08 -28.69 -16.66
CA ARG A 77 4.73 -29.25 -16.86
C ARG A 77 3.97 -29.49 -15.56
N ALA A 78 4.64 -29.92 -14.50
CA ALA A 78 4.04 -30.08 -13.17
C ALA A 78 3.73 -28.70 -12.54
N VAL A 79 4.55 -27.69 -12.81
CA VAL A 79 4.29 -26.29 -12.37
C VAL A 79 3.13 -25.67 -13.15
N VAL A 80 3.03 -25.94 -14.47
CA VAL A 80 1.89 -25.50 -15.31
C VAL A 80 0.59 -26.24 -14.96
N ASN A 81 0.65 -27.51 -14.55
CA ASN A 81 -0.53 -28.24 -14.08
C ASN A 81 -0.92 -27.86 -12.65
N ALA A 82 0.04 -27.57 -11.75
CA ALA A 82 -0.24 -27.00 -10.42
C ALA A 82 -0.82 -25.58 -10.50
N GLY A 83 -0.49 -24.80 -11.53
CA GLY A 83 -1.17 -23.52 -11.82
C GLY A 83 -2.59 -23.67 -12.36
N LYS A 84 -3.00 -24.89 -12.75
CA LYS A 84 -4.36 -25.25 -13.18
C LYS A 84 -5.19 -25.94 -12.09
N GLU A 85 -4.59 -26.28 -10.95
CA GLU A 85 -5.18 -26.96 -9.80
C GLU A 85 -4.92 -26.12 -8.54
N ALA A 86 -5.82 -25.35 -7.95
CA ALA A 86 -7.26 -25.25 -8.06
C ALA A 86 -7.64 -23.77 -7.96
N SER A 87 -8.18 -23.20 -9.04
CA SER A 87 -8.96 -21.96 -8.89
C SER A 87 -10.12 -22.30 -7.96
N SER A 88 -10.26 -21.61 -6.83
CA SER A 88 -11.42 -21.78 -5.95
C SER A 88 -12.70 -21.74 -6.80
N ASP A 89 -13.69 -22.54 -6.45
CA ASP A 89 -15.02 -22.49 -7.09
C ASP A 89 -15.56 -21.05 -7.08
N THR A 90 -15.20 -20.27 -6.05
CA THR A 90 -15.52 -18.85 -5.96
C THR A 90 -14.87 -18.04 -7.07
N LEU A 91 -13.55 -18.18 -7.29
CA LEU A 91 -12.84 -17.46 -8.35
C LEU A 91 -13.36 -17.83 -9.74
N VAL A 92 -13.67 -19.10 -9.98
CA VAL A 92 -14.28 -19.55 -11.24
C VAL A 92 -15.65 -18.88 -11.43
N ALA A 93 -16.48 -18.84 -10.38
CA ALA A 93 -17.77 -18.19 -10.42
C ALA A 93 -17.67 -16.68 -10.66
N VAL A 94 -16.71 -16.00 -10.02
CA VAL A 94 -16.42 -14.56 -10.24
C VAL A 94 -16.02 -14.28 -11.68
N ARG A 95 -15.10 -15.07 -12.25
CA ARG A 95 -14.66 -14.89 -13.64
C ARG A 95 -15.76 -15.11 -14.65
N ARG A 96 -16.61 -16.12 -14.43
CA ARG A 96 -17.82 -16.32 -15.23
C ARG A 96 -18.76 -15.12 -15.08
N ALA A 97 -18.95 -14.62 -13.86
CA ALA A 97 -19.81 -13.48 -13.58
C ALA A 97 -19.33 -12.18 -14.27
N ILE A 98 -18.01 -11.97 -14.32
CA ILE A 98 -17.34 -10.89 -15.05
C ILE A 98 -17.60 -10.98 -16.56
N ALA A 99 -17.56 -12.18 -17.14
CA ALA A 99 -17.78 -12.38 -18.57
C ALA A 99 -19.25 -12.13 -18.98
N GLU A 100 -20.21 -12.58 -18.17
CA GLU A 100 -21.63 -12.58 -18.53
C GLU A 100 -22.34 -11.24 -18.27
N LYS A 101 -21.92 -10.48 -17.25
CA LYS A 101 -22.41 -9.11 -16.96
C LYS A 101 -23.94 -8.94 -16.85
N THR A 102 -24.61 -9.85 -16.15
CA THR A 102 -26.05 -9.77 -15.85
C THR A 102 -26.31 -9.34 -14.40
N ASP A 103 -27.57 -9.08 -14.04
CA ASP A 103 -27.96 -8.79 -12.65
C ASP A 103 -27.69 -9.98 -11.72
N ALA A 104 -27.99 -11.19 -12.18
CA ALA A 104 -27.70 -12.43 -11.44
C ALA A 104 -26.19 -12.59 -11.22
N THR A 105 -25.37 -12.20 -12.20
CA THR A 105 -23.92 -12.27 -12.04
C THR A 105 -23.39 -11.16 -11.13
N THR A 106 -24.04 -10.00 -11.09
CA THR A 106 -23.74 -8.94 -10.11
C THR A 106 -23.95 -9.41 -8.68
N GLN A 107 -25.00 -10.18 -8.40
CA GLN A 107 -25.19 -10.80 -7.07
C GLN A 107 -24.10 -11.82 -6.73
N THR A 108 -23.52 -12.49 -7.74
CA THR A 108 -22.38 -13.40 -7.53
C THR A 108 -21.13 -12.64 -7.13
N LEU A 109 -20.86 -11.48 -7.76
CA LEU A 109 -19.76 -10.60 -7.36
C LEU A 109 -19.98 -10.03 -5.95
N MET A 110 -21.21 -9.61 -5.62
CA MET A 110 -21.54 -9.12 -4.27
C MET A 110 -21.27 -10.16 -3.19
N ARG A 111 -21.58 -11.44 -3.44
CA ARG A 111 -21.27 -12.53 -2.50
C ARG A 111 -19.77 -12.79 -2.36
N ALA A 112 -18.99 -12.59 -3.43
CA ALA A 112 -17.56 -12.78 -3.40
C ALA A 112 -16.81 -11.75 -2.54
N LEU A 113 -17.46 -10.62 -2.18
CA LEU A 113 -16.89 -9.66 -1.23
C LEU A 113 -16.68 -10.24 0.17
N ASP A 114 -17.44 -11.26 0.55
CA ASP A 114 -17.31 -11.98 1.82
C ASP A 114 -16.44 -13.25 1.69
N SER A 115 -15.78 -13.47 0.55
CA SER A 115 -14.95 -14.68 0.34
C SER A 115 -13.61 -14.61 1.09
N ASP A 116 -13.10 -15.76 1.52
CA ASP A 116 -11.72 -15.88 2.01
C ASP A 116 -10.69 -15.94 0.87
N ASP A 117 -11.12 -16.10 -0.39
CA ASP A 117 -10.25 -16.04 -1.56
C ASP A 117 -9.99 -14.58 -1.94
N SER A 118 -8.83 -14.05 -1.54
CA SER A 118 -8.42 -12.66 -1.81
C SER A 118 -8.40 -12.32 -3.30
N VAL A 119 -8.11 -13.27 -4.20
CA VAL A 119 -8.12 -13.03 -5.65
C VAL A 119 -9.55 -12.88 -6.14
N ALA A 120 -10.45 -13.78 -5.72
CA ALA A 120 -11.87 -13.69 -6.06
C ALA A 120 -12.50 -12.40 -5.52
N LYS A 121 -12.16 -12.02 -4.28
CA LYS A 121 -12.60 -10.77 -3.65
C LYS A 121 -12.11 -9.55 -4.43
N LEU A 122 -10.81 -9.49 -4.76
CA LEU A 122 -10.22 -8.39 -5.54
C LEU A 122 -10.89 -8.23 -6.91
N GLU A 123 -11.00 -9.32 -7.67
CA GLU A 123 -11.64 -9.30 -9.01
C GLU A 123 -13.12 -8.86 -8.92
N ALA A 124 -13.83 -9.27 -7.86
CA ALA A 124 -15.20 -8.86 -7.63
C ALA A 124 -15.32 -7.37 -7.28
N ILE A 125 -14.46 -6.84 -6.41
CA ILE A 125 -14.43 -5.41 -6.06
C ILE A 125 -14.21 -4.55 -7.31
N ASP A 126 -13.19 -4.88 -8.10
CA ASP A 126 -12.86 -4.12 -9.31
C ASP A 126 -14.01 -4.15 -10.33
N GLU A 127 -14.61 -5.32 -10.57
CA GLU A 127 -15.75 -5.43 -11.47
C GLU A 127 -16.97 -4.64 -10.97
N LEU A 128 -17.28 -4.68 -9.68
CA LEU A 128 -18.39 -3.93 -9.09
C LEU A 128 -18.17 -2.42 -9.21
N ALA A 129 -16.93 -1.94 -9.02
CA ALA A 129 -16.56 -0.56 -9.27
C ALA A 129 -16.73 -0.18 -10.75
N ARG A 130 -16.26 -1.02 -11.68
CA ARG A 130 -16.43 -0.80 -13.13
C ARG A 130 -17.90 -0.80 -13.56
N ARG A 131 -18.75 -1.59 -12.92
CA ARG A 131 -20.21 -1.58 -13.11
C ARG A 131 -20.90 -0.42 -12.42
N ARG A 132 -20.19 0.37 -11.60
CA ARG A 132 -20.75 1.45 -10.78
C ARG A 132 -21.85 0.95 -9.83
N HIS A 133 -21.68 -0.25 -9.29
CA HIS A 133 -22.68 -0.89 -8.45
C HIS A 133 -22.63 -0.35 -7.01
N VAL A 134 -23.30 0.77 -6.76
CA VAL A 134 -23.24 1.53 -5.49
C VAL A 134 -23.64 0.73 -4.24
N ALA A 135 -24.41 -0.36 -4.38
CA ALA A 135 -24.72 -1.22 -3.24
C ALA A 135 -23.49 -1.93 -2.66
N ALA A 136 -22.39 -2.03 -3.42
CA ALA A 136 -21.10 -2.54 -2.96
C ALA A 136 -20.42 -1.63 -1.92
N ILE A 137 -20.85 -0.37 -1.76
CA ILE A 137 -20.30 0.52 -0.72
C ILE A 137 -20.45 -0.12 0.66
N GLN A 138 -21.64 -0.64 1.01
CA GLN A 138 -21.91 -1.17 2.34
C GLN A 138 -20.97 -2.31 2.80
N PRO A 139 -20.70 -3.34 1.99
CA PRO A 139 -19.69 -4.33 2.33
C PRO A 139 -18.27 -3.73 2.33
N LEU A 140 -17.93 -2.84 1.39
CA LEU A 140 -16.62 -2.19 1.34
C LEU A 140 -16.29 -1.33 2.56
N LEU A 141 -17.30 -0.72 3.22
CA LEU A 141 -17.10 0.03 4.46
C LEU A 141 -16.49 -0.82 5.59
N LYS A 142 -16.67 -2.15 5.53
CA LYS A 142 -16.19 -3.12 6.52
C LYS A 142 -14.77 -3.61 6.24
N VAL A 143 -14.24 -3.39 5.04
CA VAL A 143 -12.88 -3.83 4.70
C VAL A 143 -11.90 -2.99 5.50
N ASP A 144 -10.92 -3.68 6.12
CA ASP A 144 -9.74 -3.06 6.69
C ASP A 144 -8.54 -3.34 5.77
N PRO A 145 -7.94 -2.31 5.16
CA PRO A 145 -6.74 -2.49 4.33
C PRO A 145 -5.56 -3.12 5.06
N ALA A 146 -5.50 -3.02 6.39
CA ALA A 146 -4.43 -3.62 7.18
C ALA A 146 -4.59 -5.14 7.35
N ASP A 147 -5.82 -5.67 7.26
CA ASP A 147 -6.09 -7.11 7.43
C ASP A 147 -5.73 -7.92 6.18
N ASP A 148 -5.92 -7.33 5.00
CA ASP A 148 -5.56 -7.93 3.71
C ASP A 148 -4.85 -6.89 2.82
N PRO A 149 -3.51 -6.78 2.90
CA PRO A 149 -2.73 -5.83 2.11
C PRO A 149 -2.82 -6.04 0.59
N PHE A 150 -3.30 -7.20 0.13
CA PHE A 150 -3.51 -7.47 -1.29
C PHE A 150 -4.84 -6.89 -1.77
N VAL A 151 -5.89 -6.97 -0.95
CA VAL A 151 -7.24 -6.46 -1.28
C VAL A 151 -7.42 -4.99 -0.93
N GLY A 152 -6.80 -4.53 0.16
CA GLY A 152 -6.94 -3.20 0.75
C GLY A 152 -6.84 -2.05 -0.26
N PRO A 153 -5.77 -1.95 -1.06
CA PRO A 153 -5.62 -0.91 -2.07
C PRO A 153 -6.78 -0.84 -3.07
N THR A 154 -7.23 -1.99 -3.57
CA THR A 154 -8.34 -2.07 -4.53
C THR A 154 -9.65 -1.66 -3.87
N ALA A 155 -9.89 -2.08 -2.63
CA ALA A 155 -11.07 -1.72 -1.85
C ALA A 155 -11.15 -0.20 -1.60
N LEU A 156 -10.04 0.44 -1.22
CA LEU A 156 -9.96 1.88 -1.00
C LEU A 156 -10.34 2.67 -2.27
N LEU A 157 -9.69 2.35 -3.40
CA LEU A 157 -9.93 3.06 -4.66
C LEU A 157 -11.36 2.81 -5.19
N ALA A 158 -11.87 1.58 -5.06
CA ALA A 158 -13.25 1.26 -5.41
C ALA A 158 -14.25 2.04 -4.56
N LEU A 159 -13.98 2.17 -3.25
CA LEU A 159 -14.83 2.95 -2.34
C LEU A 159 -14.89 4.42 -2.76
N GLY A 160 -13.76 5.03 -3.11
CA GLY A 160 -13.71 6.40 -3.64
C GLY A 160 -14.55 6.59 -4.92
N ARG A 161 -14.37 5.70 -5.90
CA ARG A 161 -15.12 5.75 -7.18
C ARG A 161 -16.62 5.53 -6.99
N LEU A 162 -17.01 4.54 -6.18
CA LEU A 162 -18.42 4.27 -5.92
C LEU A 162 -19.08 5.37 -5.09
N ALA A 163 -18.34 6.03 -4.20
CA ALA A 163 -18.83 7.19 -3.46
C ALA A 163 -19.23 8.33 -4.40
N HIS A 164 -18.41 8.60 -5.43
CA HIS A 164 -18.75 9.58 -6.46
C HIS A 164 -20.06 9.24 -7.19
N GLU A 165 -20.20 7.98 -7.61
CA GLU A 165 -21.39 7.51 -8.33
C GLU A 165 -22.66 7.55 -7.45
N ALA A 166 -22.52 7.32 -6.15
CA ALA A 166 -23.65 7.35 -5.22
C ALA A 166 -24.06 8.77 -4.82
N GLY A 167 -23.08 9.63 -4.53
CA GLY A 167 -23.29 10.91 -3.85
C GLY A 167 -24.06 10.75 -2.53
N GLY A 168 -24.60 11.87 -2.02
CA GLY A 168 -25.51 11.90 -0.88
C GLY A 168 -25.04 11.08 0.34
N GLY A 169 -26.00 10.46 1.05
CA GLY A 169 -25.71 9.70 2.27
C GLY A 169 -24.67 8.57 2.10
N PRO A 170 -24.79 7.68 1.10
CA PRO A 170 -23.81 6.60 0.90
C PRO A 170 -22.41 7.12 0.55
N GLY A 171 -22.32 8.18 -0.27
CA GLY A 171 -21.04 8.82 -0.60
C GLY A 171 -20.39 9.46 0.62
N GLU A 172 -21.16 10.17 1.45
CA GLU A 172 -20.67 10.76 2.71
C GLU A 172 -20.21 9.69 3.71
N ALA A 173 -20.91 8.54 3.77
CA ALA A 173 -20.48 7.42 4.60
C ALA A 173 -19.12 6.84 4.13
N ALA A 174 -18.89 6.78 2.82
CA ALA A 174 -17.62 6.38 2.26
C ALA A 174 -16.49 7.38 2.57
N VAL A 175 -16.75 8.69 2.43
CA VAL A 175 -15.80 9.74 2.85
C VAL A 175 -15.45 9.60 4.33
N ALA A 176 -16.46 9.48 5.20
CA ALA A 176 -16.25 9.32 6.64
C ALA A 176 -15.40 8.08 6.97
N ARG A 177 -15.60 6.97 6.25
CA ARG A 177 -14.79 5.77 6.42
C ARG A 177 -13.35 5.99 5.95
N LEU A 178 -13.14 6.61 4.79
CA LEU A 178 -11.81 6.94 4.29
C LEU A 178 -11.06 7.86 5.26
N SER A 179 -11.72 8.88 5.82
CA SER A 179 -11.14 9.74 6.85
C SER A 179 -10.75 8.96 8.10
N LYS A 180 -11.60 8.04 8.58
CA LYS A 180 -11.28 7.19 9.73
C LYS A 180 -10.08 6.27 9.45
N LEU A 181 -9.99 5.74 8.23
CA LEU A 181 -8.83 4.93 7.81
C LEU A 181 -7.56 5.76 7.75
N LEU A 182 -7.63 7.00 7.25
CA LEU A 182 -6.49 7.91 7.22
C LEU A 182 -5.91 8.12 8.62
N GLU A 183 -6.75 8.44 9.60
CA GLU A 183 -6.31 8.64 10.99
C GLU A 183 -5.72 7.35 11.58
N ALA A 184 -6.32 6.20 11.29
CA ALA A 184 -5.81 4.91 11.75
C ALA A 184 -4.43 4.60 11.15
N GLU A 185 -4.25 4.86 9.86
CA GLU A 185 -2.97 4.64 9.17
C GLU A 185 -1.88 5.62 9.65
N LYS A 186 -2.21 6.90 9.86
CA LYS A 186 -1.30 7.90 10.45
C LYS A 186 -0.84 7.49 11.86
N ALA A 187 -1.72 6.86 12.65
CA ALA A 187 -1.39 6.35 13.98
C ALA A 187 -0.60 5.03 13.95
N ARG A 188 -0.66 4.28 12.83
CA ARG A 188 -0.04 2.97 12.68
C ARG A 188 1.42 3.11 12.23
N GLN A 189 2.33 2.42 12.92
CA GLN A 189 3.77 2.41 12.58
C GLN A 189 4.15 1.30 11.59
N GLY A 190 3.23 0.92 10.70
CA GLY A 190 3.47 -0.14 9.71
C GLY A 190 4.33 0.35 8.54
N SER A 191 5.18 -0.53 7.99
CA SER A 191 6.04 -0.18 6.84
C SER A 191 5.26 0.15 5.57
N ASP A 192 4.03 -0.35 5.47
CA ASP A 192 3.06 -0.14 4.39
C ASP A 192 2.15 1.08 4.61
N SER A 193 2.07 1.62 5.84
CA SER A 193 1.21 2.76 6.20
C SER A 193 1.41 3.97 5.29
N PRO A 194 2.65 4.42 4.98
CA PRO A 194 2.85 5.53 4.05
C PRO A 194 2.19 5.31 2.69
N GLY A 195 2.25 4.09 2.16
CA GLY A 195 1.59 3.74 0.89
C GLY A 195 0.07 3.78 1.00
N ASN A 196 -0.49 3.25 2.09
CA ASN A 196 -1.92 3.27 2.35
C ASN A 196 -2.45 4.72 2.50
N ILE A 197 -1.71 5.61 3.15
CA ILE A 197 -2.05 7.03 3.29
C ILE A 197 -2.18 7.68 1.91
N LEU A 198 -1.23 7.46 0.99
CA LEU A 198 -1.30 8.00 -0.37
C LEU A 198 -2.52 7.45 -1.13
N LEU A 199 -2.82 6.17 -1.00
CA LEU A 199 -4.00 5.55 -1.60
C LEU A 199 -5.31 6.11 -1.03
N ILE A 200 -5.33 6.46 0.26
CA ILE A 200 -6.50 7.11 0.87
C ILE A 200 -6.68 8.53 0.35
N PHE A 201 -5.60 9.29 0.13
CA PHE A 201 -5.70 10.60 -0.53
C PHE A 201 -6.27 10.47 -1.94
N GLU A 202 -5.75 9.54 -2.74
CA GLU A 202 -6.27 9.26 -4.08
C GLU A 202 -7.75 8.85 -4.04
N ALA A 203 -8.13 7.96 -3.12
CA ALA A 203 -9.51 7.54 -2.94
C ALA A 203 -10.42 8.72 -2.56
N LEU A 204 -10.00 9.59 -1.64
CA LEU A 204 -10.72 10.82 -1.26
C LEU A 204 -10.89 11.76 -2.47
N GLY A 205 -9.87 11.92 -3.31
CA GLY A 205 -9.96 12.67 -4.55
C GLY A 205 -11.01 12.09 -5.50
N HIS A 206 -11.01 10.77 -5.68
CA HIS A 206 -12.00 10.08 -6.52
C HIS A 206 -13.45 10.20 -6.03
N THR A 207 -13.69 10.55 -4.76
CA THR A 207 -15.07 10.75 -4.26
C THR A 207 -15.75 11.93 -4.95
N LYS A 208 -15.01 12.98 -5.31
CA LYS A 208 -15.56 14.26 -5.81
C LYS A 208 -16.64 14.88 -4.91
N ILE A 209 -16.61 14.57 -3.61
CA ILE A 209 -17.55 15.07 -2.60
C ILE A 209 -16.88 16.21 -1.82
N PRO A 210 -17.58 17.33 -1.53
CA PRO A 210 -17.00 18.46 -0.81
C PRO A 210 -16.37 18.12 0.54
N SER A 211 -16.95 17.20 1.32
CA SER A 211 -16.39 16.75 2.59
C SER A 211 -15.05 16.02 2.42
N GLY A 212 -14.87 15.29 1.30
CA GLY A 212 -13.61 14.65 0.94
C GLY A 212 -12.52 15.66 0.61
N ALA A 213 -12.85 16.68 -0.19
CA ALA A 213 -11.93 17.81 -0.45
C ALA A 213 -11.50 18.50 0.83
N ARG A 214 -12.42 18.74 1.78
CA ARG A 214 -12.08 19.34 3.09
C ARG A 214 -11.11 18.52 3.92
N VAL A 215 -11.10 17.20 3.76
CA VAL A 215 -10.10 16.35 4.41
C VAL A 215 -8.73 16.62 3.78
N LEU A 216 -8.65 16.58 2.45
CA LEU A 216 -7.43 16.84 1.70
C LEU A 216 -6.87 18.25 1.94
N GLU A 217 -7.72 19.28 2.00
CA GLU A 217 -7.34 20.67 2.34
C GLU A 217 -6.63 20.75 3.70
N ARG A 218 -7.15 20.06 4.72
CA ARG A 218 -6.51 20.00 6.05
C ARG A 218 -5.18 19.26 6.02
N GLU A 219 -5.10 18.17 5.26
CA GLU A 219 -3.87 17.40 5.14
C GLU A 219 -2.81 18.16 4.34
N LEU A 220 -3.17 18.98 3.36
CA LEU A 220 -2.20 19.77 2.58
C LEU A 220 -1.33 20.68 3.47
N VAL A 221 -1.94 21.29 4.47
CA VAL A 221 -1.28 22.20 5.40
C VAL A 221 -0.67 21.49 6.62
N ALA A 222 -0.87 20.18 6.76
CA ALA A 222 -0.37 19.44 7.91
C ALA A 222 1.16 19.26 7.81
N PRO A 223 1.93 19.64 8.86
CA PRO A 223 3.39 19.70 8.80
C PRO A 223 4.06 18.32 8.75
N GLU A 224 3.35 17.25 9.12
CA GLU A 224 3.87 15.88 9.11
C GLU A 224 4.09 15.32 7.69
N HIS A 225 3.48 15.92 6.66
CA HIS A 225 3.58 15.42 5.30
C HIS A 225 4.81 15.96 4.58
N GLY A 226 5.64 15.03 4.10
CA GLY A 226 6.73 15.35 3.17
C GLY A 226 6.22 15.69 1.77
N THR A 227 7.12 16.15 0.90
CA THR A 227 6.80 16.66 -0.43
C THR A 227 6.01 15.68 -1.29
N ALA A 228 6.38 14.40 -1.31
CA ALA A 228 5.66 13.37 -2.07
C ALA A 228 4.19 13.21 -1.65
N ALA A 229 3.90 13.24 -0.34
CA ALA A 229 2.53 13.17 0.16
C ALA A 229 1.74 14.42 -0.23
N LYS A 230 2.37 15.59 -0.19
CA LYS A 230 1.75 16.84 -0.63
C LYS A 230 1.43 16.87 -2.11
N VAL A 231 2.29 16.28 -2.97
CA VAL A 231 1.97 16.09 -4.40
C VAL A 231 0.69 15.27 -4.54
N ALA A 232 0.61 14.12 -3.85
CA ALA A 232 -0.58 13.26 -3.90
C ALA A 232 -1.85 13.97 -3.40
N ILE A 233 -1.75 14.79 -2.36
CA ILE A 233 -2.87 15.59 -1.84
C ILE A 233 -3.33 16.61 -2.89
N VAL A 234 -2.41 17.32 -3.55
CA VAL A 234 -2.74 18.31 -4.58
C VAL A 234 -3.39 17.65 -5.80
N ASP A 235 -2.84 16.53 -6.28
CA ASP A 235 -3.42 15.76 -7.37
C ASP A 235 -4.82 15.23 -7.01
N ALA A 236 -5.02 14.81 -5.75
CA ALA A 236 -6.32 14.39 -5.25
C ALA A 236 -7.33 15.55 -5.16
N LEU A 237 -6.91 16.75 -4.75
CA LEU A 237 -7.75 17.95 -4.75
C LEU A 237 -8.17 18.35 -6.18
N GLU A 238 -7.24 18.30 -7.14
CA GLU A 238 -7.52 18.48 -8.56
C GLU A 238 -8.57 17.46 -9.04
N ALA A 239 -8.35 16.17 -8.76
CA ALA A 239 -9.27 15.09 -9.13
C ALA A 239 -10.66 15.23 -8.49
N CYS A 240 -10.73 15.75 -7.26
CA CYS A 240 -11.97 16.03 -6.55
C CYS A 240 -12.80 17.13 -7.24
N GLY A 241 -12.14 18.07 -7.92
CA GLY A 241 -12.77 19.08 -8.77
C GLY A 241 -13.53 20.18 -8.01
N GLN A 242 -13.29 20.34 -6.71
CA GLN A 242 -14.01 21.33 -5.90
C GLN A 242 -13.37 22.71 -6.06
N ARG A 243 -14.07 23.63 -6.73
CA ARG A 243 -13.60 25.01 -6.91
C ARG A 243 -13.31 25.74 -5.60
N SER A 244 -13.98 25.36 -4.51
CA SER A 244 -13.72 25.94 -3.18
C SER A 244 -12.30 25.70 -2.68
N SER A 245 -11.64 24.62 -3.13
CA SER A 245 -10.27 24.29 -2.73
C SER A 245 -9.21 25.19 -3.38
N ALA A 246 -9.57 25.99 -4.39
CA ALA A 246 -8.63 26.89 -5.07
C ALA A 246 -8.02 27.93 -4.10
N GLY A 247 -8.78 28.38 -3.10
CA GLY A 247 -8.29 29.33 -2.09
C GLY A 247 -7.19 28.72 -1.22
N ASP A 248 -7.39 27.50 -0.72
CA ASP A 248 -6.41 26.79 0.11
C ASP A 248 -5.16 26.41 -0.68
N LEU A 249 -5.32 25.98 -1.93
CA LEU A 249 -4.20 25.71 -2.85
C LEU A 249 -3.38 26.97 -3.12
N ALA A 250 -4.04 28.11 -3.33
CA ALA A 250 -3.36 29.38 -3.58
C ALA A 250 -2.57 29.84 -2.34
N ALA A 251 -3.19 29.78 -1.16
CA ALA A 251 -2.54 30.10 0.10
C ALA A 251 -1.32 29.20 0.35
N TYR A 252 -1.44 27.89 0.11
CA TYR A 252 -0.29 26.98 0.23
C TYR A 252 0.82 27.34 -0.77
N ARG A 253 0.45 27.58 -2.03
CA ARG A 253 1.38 27.93 -3.12
C ARG A 253 2.17 29.21 -2.88
N GLU A 254 1.56 30.22 -2.26
CA GLU A 254 2.20 31.50 -1.90
C GLU A 254 3.33 31.31 -0.90
N THR A 255 3.17 30.37 0.04
CA THR A 255 4.17 30.09 1.08
C THR A 255 5.22 29.07 0.65
N PHE A 256 4.89 28.22 -0.33
CA PHE A 256 5.77 27.15 -0.78
C PHE A 256 6.98 27.67 -1.56
N GLN A 257 8.16 27.18 -1.18
CA GLN A 257 9.43 27.51 -1.82
C GLN A 257 10.23 26.23 -2.06
N ILE A 258 10.85 26.15 -3.24
CA ILE A 258 11.84 25.12 -3.55
C ILE A 258 13.12 25.49 -2.80
N SER A 259 13.52 24.66 -1.85
CA SER A 259 14.62 24.96 -0.93
C SER A 259 15.51 23.77 -0.64
N ALA A 260 15.11 22.56 -1.05
CA ALA A 260 15.85 21.35 -0.74
C ALA A 260 17.31 21.43 -1.25
N ALA A 261 18.24 20.90 -0.46
CA ALA A 261 19.65 20.81 -0.84
C ALA A 261 19.94 19.53 -1.64
N ASP A 262 19.15 18.48 -1.43
CA ASP A 262 19.23 17.22 -2.15
C ASP A 262 18.61 17.35 -3.55
N ALA A 263 19.20 16.67 -4.54
CA ALA A 263 18.76 16.77 -5.92
C ALA A 263 17.41 16.08 -6.16
N PHE A 264 17.18 14.93 -5.53
CA PHE A 264 15.93 14.20 -5.66
C PHE A 264 14.79 14.96 -4.99
N GLU A 265 15.00 15.45 -3.77
CA GLU A 265 14.00 16.23 -3.04
C GLU A 265 13.66 17.54 -3.77
N ARG A 266 14.65 18.22 -4.39
CA ARG A 266 14.36 19.39 -5.24
C ARG A 266 13.48 19.08 -6.44
N GLU A 267 13.66 17.92 -7.07
CA GLU A 267 12.77 17.52 -8.17
C GLU A 267 11.35 17.28 -7.66
N LEU A 268 11.18 16.64 -6.51
CA LEU A 268 9.86 16.51 -5.89
C LEU A 268 9.23 17.87 -5.54
N GLU A 269 10.02 18.84 -5.05
CA GLU A 269 9.54 20.19 -4.77
C GLU A 269 9.11 20.92 -6.06
N LYS A 270 9.80 20.70 -7.18
CA LYS A 270 9.39 21.21 -8.50
C LYS A 270 8.11 20.55 -8.97
N ASP A 271 7.97 19.24 -8.79
CA ASP A 271 6.75 18.50 -9.12
C ASP A 271 5.56 19.02 -8.31
N LEU A 272 5.76 19.31 -7.03
CA LEU A 272 4.75 19.94 -6.17
C LEU A 272 4.36 21.33 -6.67
N ALA A 273 5.33 22.19 -7.02
CA ALA A 273 5.03 23.49 -7.60
C ALA A 273 4.20 23.36 -8.89
N ALA A 274 4.60 22.44 -9.78
CA ALA A 274 3.88 22.18 -11.02
C ALA A 274 2.47 21.62 -10.78
N ALA A 275 2.30 20.74 -9.80
CA ALA A 275 0.99 20.21 -9.42
C ALA A 275 0.06 21.31 -8.88
N LEU A 276 0.57 22.18 -8.02
CA LEU A 276 -0.18 23.33 -7.51
C LEU A 276 -0.63 24.26 -8.63
N ASP A 277 0.27 24.61 -9.55
CA ASP A 277 -0.04 25.50 -10.66
C ASP A 277 -1.09 24.88 -11.61
N ARG A 278 -1.01 23.56 -11.88
CA ARG A 278 -2.03 22.82 -12.66
C ARG A 278 -3.38 22.80 -11.96
N ALA A 279 -3.42 22.41 -10.68
CA ALA A 279 -4.64 22.31 -9.90
C ALA A 279 -5.34 23.68 -9.80
N LEU A 280 -4.58 24.75 -9.54
CA LEU A 280 -5.11 26.12 -9.52
C LEU A 280 -5.71 26.53 -10.87
N ALA A 281 -5.03 26.22 -11.98
CA ALA A 281 -5.54 26.51 -13.32
C ALA A 281 -6.82 25.72 -13.63
N ALA A 282 -6.93 24.47 -13.16
CA ALA A 282 -8.09 23.62 -13.36
C ALA A 282 -9.30 24.07 -12.52
N LEU A 283 -9.09 24.49 -11.27
CA LEU A 283 -10.16 24.81 -10.32
C LEU A 283 -10.62 26.28 -10.37
N SER A 284 -9.86 27.16 -11.03
CA SER A 284 -10.21 28.58 -11.20
C SER A 284 -11.04 28.87 -12.46
N GLN A 285 -11.30 27.87 -13.31
CA GLN A 285 -12.16 27.96 -14.51
C GLN A 285 -13.60 27.54 -14.19
#